data_AF-A0A2T2UAA2-F1
#
_entry.id   AF-A0A2T2UAA2-F1
#
_cell.length_a   1.000
_cell.length_b   1.000
_cell.length_c   1.000
_cell.angle_alpha   90.00
_cell.angle_beta   90.00
_cell.angle_gamma   90.00
#
_symmetry.space_group_name_H-M   'P 1'
#
loop_
_entity.id
_entity.type
_entity.pdbx_description
1 polymer ?
#
loop_
_entity_poly.entity_id
_entity_poly.type
_entity_poly.pdbx_seq_one_letter_code
_entity_poly.pdbx_strand_id
1 'polypeptide(L)'
;VDDLADVLRATRLMGTAPSTTRDLVAGYGELWSARVLGGVLRDRGLSAAVCDAREVLVITHEELGPVVDWADTRERFAKWRADHEDADVIVATGFIAVTPDGVPTTLGRNGSDHSAAIFASLLGAEALTIWTDTDGVMSADPQYVPDAQRLDSLSYEEAMELAYFGAGVIHPRTLAPAVEHEIPITIRNTFAPDRPGTRIHLDGDGASVVKGFSTIDDVALLNLEGSGMIGVPGIARRLFDALEAEGVSVILISQGSSEHSICFAVPQAQADKARATAEQAFYAELDRGQIQQVDVTPDCSILAVVGDRMAGTPGVAATFFGALGDASVNVRAIAQG
;
A
#
# COMPACT_ATOMS: atom_id res chain seq x y z
N VAL A 1 5.51 -23.37 23.36
CA VAL A 1 4.10 -23.09 23.72
C VAL A 1 4.03 -22.52 25.14
N ASP A 2 4.98 -22.88 26.02
CA ASP A 2 5.03 -22.37 27.40
C ASP A 2 5.25 -20.86 27.54
N ASP A 3 5.77 -20.19 26.51
CA ASP A 3 6.17 -18.77 26.57
C ASP A 3 5.00 -17.78 26.44
N LEU A 4 4.01 -18.02 25.55
CA LEU A 4 2.90 -17.06 25.35
C LEU A 4 2.01 -16.91 26.60
N ALA A 5 1.72 -17.99 27.31
CA ALA A 5 0.88 -17.94 28.51
C ALA A 5 1.53 -17.09 29.61
N ASP A 6 2.85 -17.14 29.72
CA ASP A 6 3.62 -16.34 30.67
C ASP A 6 3.71 -14.88 30.25
N VAL A 7 3.91 -14.60 28.95
CA VAL A 7 3.83 -13.24 28.41
C VAL A 7 2.47 -12.61 28.70
N LEU A 8 1.36 -13.30 28.39
CA LEU A 8 0.00 -12.79 28.63
C LEU A 8 -0.28 -12.60 30.13
N ARG A 9 0.27 -13.47 30.99
CA ARG A 9 0.17 -13.31 32.44
C ARG A 9 0.92 -12.06 32.91
N ALA A 10 2.13 -11.83 32.42
CA ALA A 10 2.92 -10.65 32.72
C ALA A 10 2.20 -9.36 32.25
N THR A 11 1.68 -9.34 31.01
CA THR A 11 0.89 -8.22 30.47
C THR A 11 -0.31 -7.92 31.36
N ARG A 12 -1.05 -8.96 31.78
CA ARG A 12 -2.19 -8.82 32.69
C ARG A 12 -1.79 -8.24 34.04
N LEU A 13 -0.67 -8.68 34.62
CA LEU A 13 -0.18 -8.18 35.92
C LEU A 13 0.30 -6.73 35.83
N MET A 14 0.92 -6.35 34.72
CA MET A 14 1.40 -4.98 34.49
C MET A 14 0.28 -4.01 34.14
N GLY A 15 -0.86 -4.49 33.63
CA GLY A 15 -2.00 -3.66 33.22
C GLY A 15 -1.72 -2.80 31.98
N THR A 16 -0.65 -3.09 31.25
CA THR A 16 -0.25 -2.39 30.02
C THR A 16 0.32 -3.39 29.01
N ALA A 17 0.16 -3.08 27.73
CA ALA A 17 0.70 -3.86 26.61
C ALA A 17 1.54 -2.93 25.72
N PRO A 18 2.85 -2.78 25.99
CA PRO A 18 3.79 -2.07 25.12
C PRO A 18 3.80 -2.67 23.70
N SER A 19 4.24 -1.89 22.71
CA SER A 19 4.32 -2.33 21.31
C SER A 19 5.12 -3.63 21.16
N THR A 20 6.28 -3.73 21.82
CA THR A 20 7.12 -4.94 21.81
C THR A 20 6.39 -6.19 22.29
N THR A 21 5.51 -6.06 23.29
CA THR A 21 4.69 -7.18 23.76
C THR A 21 3.61 -7.53 22.76
N ARG A 22 2.99 -6.54 22.11
CA ARG A 22 1.97 -6.77 21.07
C ARG A 22 2.59 -7.46 19.86
N ASP A 23 3.74 -7.00 19.41
CA ASP A 23 4.50 -7.56 18.29
C ASP A 23 4.89 -9.02 18.58
N LEU A 24 5.43 -9.28 19.77
CA LEU A 24 5.79 -10.63 20.19
C LEU A 24 4.56 -11.56 20.21
N VAL A 25 3.44 -11.11 20.79
CA VAL A 25 2.20 -11.89 20.86
C VAL A 25 1.64 -12.16 19.46
N ALA A 26 1.59 -11.15 18.60
CA ALA A 26 1.11 -11.26 17.23
C ALA A 26 1.97 -12.24 16.41
N GLY A 27 3.28 -12.25 16.63
CA GLY A 27 4.21 -13.11 15.92
C GLY A 27 4.05 -14.61 16.19
N TYR A 28 3.42 -15.01 17.31
CA TYR A 28 3.18 -16.44 17.58
C TYR A 28 2.30 -17.11 16.54
N GLY A 29 1.36 -16.39 15.93
CA GLY A 29 0.52 -16.92 14.86
C GLY A 29 1.36 -17.46 13.70
N GLU A 30 2.33 -16.66 13.26
CA GLU A 30 3.25 -17.00 12.15
C GLU A 30 4.18 -18.15 12.52
N LEU A 31 4.71 -18.16 13.75
CA LEU A 31 5.55 -19.26 14.24
C LEU A 31 4.82 -20.61 14.22
N TRP A 32 3.55 -20.62 14.64
CA TRP A 32 2.76 -21.84 14.67
C TRP A 32 2.32 -22.27 13.27
N SER A 33 1.86 -21.34 12.43
CA SER A 33 1.44 -21.65 11.06
C SER A 33 2.60 -22.23 10.24
N ALA A 34 3.79 -21.62 10.31
CA ALA A 34 4.99 -22.09 9.62
C ALA A 34 5.43 -23.48 10.10
N ARG A 35 5.36 -23.75 11.41
CA ARG A 35 5.68 -25.08 11.98
C ARG A 35 4.69 -26.14 11.52
N VAL A 36 3.39 -25.82 11.50
CA VAL A 36 2.34 -26.72 11.02
C VAL A 36 2.56 -27.05 9.54
N LEU A 37 2.75 -26.04 8.70
CA LEU A 37 2.98 -26.23 7.26
C LEU A 37 4.26 -27.04 7.01
N GLY A 38 5.37 -26.69 7.67
CA GLY A 38 6.62 -27.46 7.57
C GLY A 38 6.45 -28.92 8.02
N GLY A 39 5.65 -29.17 9.06
CA GLY A 39 5.31 -30.52 9.50
C GLY A 39 4.52 -31.30 8.44
N VAL A 40 3.49 -30.68 7.85
CA VAL A 40 2.68 -31.28 6.77
C VAL A 40 3.51 -31.60 5.53
N LEU A 41 4.43 -30.71 5.13
CA LEU A 41 5.30 -30.95 3.98
C LEU A 41 6.24 -32.14 4.21
N ARG A 42 6.83 -32.24 5.42
CA ARG A 42 7.67 -33.40 5.80
C ARG A 42 6.88 -34.70 5.87
N ASP A 43 5.65 -34.67 6.41
CA ASP A 43 4.76 -35.85 6.44
C ASP A 43 4.43 -36.34 5.02
N ARG A 44 4.35 -35.42 4.05
CA ARG A 44 4.20 -35.72 2.61
C ARG A 44 5.49 -36.12 1.90
N GLY A 45 6.60 -36.29 2.63
CA GLY A 45 7.89 -36.76 2.10
C GLY A 45 8.75 -35.68 1.45
N LEU A 46 8.45 -34.39 1.65
CA LEU A 46 9.28 -33.29 1.15
C LEU A 46 10.38 -32.94 2.15
N SER A 47 11.59 -32.65 1.64
CA SER A 47 12.68 -32.07 2.44
C SER A 47 12.35 -30.61 2.75
N ALA A 48 11.83 -30.35 3.95
CA ALA A 48 11.36 -29.01 4.34
C ALA A 48 11.95 -28.54 5.67
N ALA A 49 12.57 -27.35 5.66
CA ALA A 49 13.04 -26.63 6.83
C ALA A 49 12.10 -25.47 7.19
N VAL A 50 11.99 -25.13 8.47
CA VAL A 50 11.17 -23.99 8.94
C VAL A 50 12.12 -22.88 9.39
N CYS A 51 12.07 -21.74 8.71
CA CYS A 51 12.87 -20.56 9.04
C CYS A 51 12.03 -19.61 9.91
N ASP A 52 12.45 -19.38 11.15
CA ASP A 52 11.92 -18.27 11.93
C ASP A 52 12.57 -16.98 11.43
N ALA A 53 11.78 -16.10 10.81
CA ALA A 53 12.30 -14.86 10.25
C ALA A 53 13.00 -13.98 11.30
N ARG A 54 12.71 -14.15 12.59
CA ARG A 54 13.41 -13.42 13.67
C ARG A 54 14.88 -13.83 13.81
N GLU A 55 15.27 -14.98 13.29
CA GLU A 55 16.67 -15.43 13.29
C GLU A 55 17.49 -14.76 12.18
N VAL A 56 16.83 -14.29 11.12
CA VAL A 56 17.50 -13.85 9.89
C VAL A 56 17.15 -12.43 9.46
N LEU A 57 15.93 -11.97 9.66
CA LEU A 57 15.40 -10.71 9.15
C LEU A 57 15.54 -9.58 10.18
N VAL A 58 16.38 -8.61 9.84
CA VAL A 58 16.68 -7.45 10.68
C VAL A 58 16.10 -6.19 10.06
N ILE A 59 15.32 -5.44 10.85
CA ILE A 59 14.65 -4.22 10.38
C ILE A 59 14.74 -3.07 11.38
N THR A 60 14.67 -1.85 10.87
CA THR A 60 14.42 -0.63 11.63
C THR A 60 13.08 -0.03 11.25
N HIS A 61 12.38 0.58 12.21
CA HIS A 61 11.14 1.30 11.93
C HIS A 61 11.46 2.76 11.66
N GLU A 62 11.12 3.22 10.46
CA GLU A 62 11.21 4.63 10.05
C GLU A 62 9.82 5.21 9.82
N GLU A 63 9.74 6.52 9.58
CA GLU A 63 8.49 7.23 9.31
C GLU A 63 7.73 6.63 8.12
N LEU A 64 8.47 6.15 7.13
CA LEU A 64 7.98 5.53 5.91
C LEU A 64 7.76 4.01 6.05
N GLY A 65 7.85 3.44 7.26
CA GLY A 65 7.65 2.02 7.52
C GLY A 65 8.95 1.25 7.77
N PRO A 66 8.90 -0.09 7.77
CA PRO A 66 10.06 -0.91 8.09
C PRO A 66 11.10 -0.87 6.97
N VAL A 67 12.35 -0.64 7.34
CA VAL A 67 13.52 -0.67 6.47
C VAL A 67 14.36 -1.88 6.82
N VAL A 68 14.77 -2.64 5.81
CA VAL A 68 15.57 -3.87 5.99
C VAL A 68 17.05 -3.51 6.11
N ASP A 69 17.71 -4.01 7.15
CA ASP A 69 19.18 -4.06 7.18
C ASP A 69 19.63 -5.23 6.28
N TRP A 70 19.85 -4.93 5.01
CA TRP A 70 20.22 -5.93 4.01
C TRP A 70 21.56 -6.60 4.29
N ALA A 71 22.51 -5.91 4.93
CA ALA A 71 23.83 -6.48 5.20
C ALA A 71 23.72 -7.56 6.28
N ASP A 72 23.13 -7.23 7.43
CA ASP A 72 22.95 -8.17 8.54
C ASP A 72 21.98 -9.29 8.14
N THR A 73 20.88 -8.94 7.45
CA THR A 73 19.91 -9.94 6.99
C THR A 73 20.52 -10.96 6.04
N ARG A 74 21.35 -10.53 5.08
CA ARG A 74 22.04 -11.44 4.15
C ARG A 74 23.04 -12.34 4.87
N GLU A 75 23.81 -11.80 5.82
CA GLU A 75 24.77 -12.60 6.60
C GLU A 75 24.06 -13.67 7.44
N ARG A 76 23.02 -13.28 8.20
CA ARG A 76 22.25 -14.22 9.03
C ARG A 76 21.54 -15.26 8.19
N PHE A 77 20.92 -14.86 7.09
CA PHE A 77 20.24 -15.79 6.20
C PHE A 77 21.22 -16.77 5.53
N ALA A 78 22.39 -16.31 5.09
CA ALA A 78 23.42 -17.18 4.51
C ALA A 78 23.90 -18.23 5.52
N LYS A 79 24.12 -17.82 6.78
CA LYS A 79 24.49 -18.74 7.86
C LYS A 79 23.37 -19.76 8.14
N TRP A 80 22.13 -19.28 8.28
CA TRP A 80 20.97 -20.15 8.49
C TRP A 80 20.81 -21.16 7.33
N ARG A 81 21.00 -20.72 6.08
CA ARG A 81 20.91 -21.58 4.91
C ARG A 81 22.02 -22.62 4.85
N ALA A 82 23.24 -22.29 5.28
CA ALA A 82 24.34 -23.26 5.36
C ALA A 82 24.03 -24.42 6.32
N ASP A 83 23.37 -24.14 7.44
CA ASP A 83 22.93 -25.17 8.40
C ASP A 83 21.75 -26.02 7.88
N HIS A 84 21.14 -25.63 6.77
CA HIS A 84 19.95 -26.26 6.16
C HIS A 84 20.13 -26.49 4.65
N GLU A 85 21.35 -26.81 4.21
CA GLU A 85 21.69 -26.92 2.78
C GLU A 85 20.89 -28.01 2.05
N ASP A 86 20.55 -29.10 2.74
CA ASP A 86 19.78 -30.26 2.24
C ASP A 86 18.26 -30.01 2.12
N ALA A 87 17.77 -28.84 2.55
CA ALA A 87 16.34 -28.53 2.50
C ALA A 87 15.94 -28.00 1.11
N ASP A 88 15.11 -28.77 0.41
CA ASP A 88 14.53 -28.39 -0.88
C ASP A 88 13.47 -27.29 -0.73
N VAL A 89 12.74 -27.29 0.38
CA VAL A 89 11.68 -26.33 0.68
C VAL A 89 11.99 -25.59 1.99
N ILE A 90 11.92 -24.25 1.95
CA ILE A 90 11.97 -23.42 3.16
C ILE A 90 10.57 -22.88 3.43
N VAL A 91 10.05 -23.13 4.63
CA VAL A 91 8.86 -22.46 5.15
C VAL A 91 9.33 -21.35 6.09
N ALA A 92 9.44 -20.13 5.57
CA ALA A 92 9.76 -18.95 6.38
C ALA A 92 8.49 -18.35 6.98
N THR A 93 8.56 -17.88 8.23
CA THR A 93 7.48 -17.10 8.83
C THR A 93 7.33 -15.75 8.13
N GLY A 94 6.10 -15.31 7.84
CA GLY A 94 5.82 -13.95 7.39
C GLY A 94 5.73 -12.96 8.55
N PHE A 95 5.59 -11.68 8.24
CA PHE A 95 5.21 -10.57 9.13
C PHE A 95 6.16 -10.23 10.29
N ILE A 96 6.97 -11.17 10.78
CA ILE A 96 7.83 -11.02 11.95
C ILE A 96 9.31 -10.80 11.59
N ALA A 97 10.00 -10.04 12.43
CA ALA A 97 11.41 -9.69 12.28
C ALA A 97 12.04 -9.38 13.64
N VAL A 98 13.31 -8.97 13.64
CA VAL A 98 13.98 -8.39 14.82
C VAL A 98 14.55 -7.01 14.54
N THR A 99 14.69 -6.19 15.57
CA THR A 99 15.49 -4.97 15.51
C THR A 99 16.99 -5.30 15.50
N PRO A 100 17.88 -4.34 15.21
CA PRO A 100 19.33 -4.55 15.32
C PRO A 100 19.77 -5.02 16.72
N ASP A 101 19.05 -4.61 17.77
CA ASP A 101 19.28 -5.03 19.16
C ASP A 101 18.73 -6.44 19.47
N GLY A 102 18.14 -7.14 18.48
CA GLY A 102 17.58 -8.48 18.63
C GLY A 102 16.19 -8.51 19.28
N VAL A 103 15.48 -7.38 19.34
CA VAL A 103 14.13 -7.31 19.91
C VAL A 103 13.11 -7.77 18.86
N PRO A 104 12.21 -8.73 19.18
CA PRO A 104 11.14 -9.12 18.25
C PRO A 104 10.24 -7.95 17.87
N THR A 105 9.95 -7.82 16.58
CA THR A 105 9.09 -6.79 16.02
C THR A 105 8.35 -7.30 14.78
N THR A 106 7.54 -6.46 14.13
CA THR A 106 6.73 -6.82 12.97
C THR A 106 6.93 -5.85 11.80
N LEU A 107 6.55 -6.29 10.60
CA LEU A 107 6.61 -5.50 9.37
C LEU A 107 5.35 -4.61 9.17
N GLY A 108 4.42 -4.61 10.13
CA GLY A 108 3.18 -3.85 10.04
C GLY A 108 2.17 -4.43 9.04
N ARG A 109 1.32 -3.56 8.50
CA ARG A 109 0.21 -3.95 7.60
C ARG A 109 0.76 -4.64 6.35
N ASN A 110 0.14 -5.76 5.97
CA ASN A 110 0.55 -6.61 4.84
C ASN A 110 2.01 -7.12 4.98
N GLY A 111 2.49 -7.25 6.22
CA GLY A 111 3.87 -7.64 6.49
C GLY A 111 4.26 -9.03 5.96
N SER A 112 3.32 -9.95 5.76
CA SER A 112 3.64 -11.27 5.16
C SER A 112 3.95 -11.16 3.66
N ASP A 113 3.25 -10.29 2.91
CA ASP A 113 3.62 -9.99 1.52
C ASP A 113 5.00 -9.32 1.47
N HIS A 114 5.28 -8.46 2.46
CA HIS A 114 6.59 -7.83 2.58
C HIS A 114 7.69 -8.85 2.86
N SER A 115 7.47 -9.79 3.79
CA SER A 115 8.40 -10.90 4.01
C SER A 115 8.65 -11.68 2.73
N ALA A 116 7.59 -12.00 1.97
CA ALA A 116 7.71 -12.76 0.73
C ALA A 116 8.56 -12.01 -0.31
N ALA A 117 8.36 -10.70 -0.47
CA ALA A 117 9.18 -9.86 -1.33
C ALA A 117 10.64 -9.81 -0.86
N ILE A 118 10.90 -9.65 0.44
CA ILE A 118 12.25 -9.63 1.00
C ILE A 118 12.96 -10.96 0.74
N PHE A 119 12.32 -12.09 1.06
CA PHE A 119 12.91 -13.41 0.85
C PHE A 119 13.11 -13.72 -0.63
N ALA A 120 12.21 -13.28 -1.51
CA ALA A 120 12.39 -13.40 -2.96
C ALA A 120 13.67 -12.66 -3.41
N SER A 121 13.89 -11.43 -2.94
CA SER A 121 15.11 -10.67 -3.24
C SER A 121 16.36 -11.28 -2.61
N LEU A 122 16.30 -11.79 -1.38
CA LEU A 122 17.42 -12.48 -0.72
C LEU A 122 17.86 -13.74 -1.48
N LEU A 123 16.90 -14.46 -2.05
CA LEU A 123 17.13 -15.69 -2.79
C LEU A 123 17.47 -15.45 -4.26
N GLY A 124 17.33 -14.23 -4.77
CA GLY A 124 17.40 -13.95 -6.21
C GLY A 124 16.36 -14.76 -6.99
N ALA A 125 15.13 -14.82 -6.47
CA ALA A 125 14.08 -15.67 -7.01
C ALA A 125 13.70 -15.28 -8.45
N GLU A 126 13.42 -16.28 -9.28
CA GLU A 126 12.94 -16.06 -10.65
C GLU A 126 11.54 -15.41 -10.69
N ALA A 127 10.72 -15.69 -9.67
CA ALA A 127 9.38 -15.15 -9.54
C ALA A 127 8.90 -15.18 -8.09
N LEU A 128 7.96 -14.31 -7.76
CA LEU A 128 7.19 -14.29 -6.51
C LEU A 128 5.73 -14.64 -6.81
N THR A 129 5.12 -15.53 -6.01
CA THR A 129 3.68 -15.80 -6.09
C THR A 129 3.01 -15.46 -4.77
N ILE A 130 2.04 -14.56 -4.80
CA ILE A 130 1.18 -14.23 -3.66
C ILE A 130 -0.12 -15.04 -3.80
N TRP A 131 -0.34 -15.94 -2.85
CA TRP A 131 -1.55 -16.75 -2.77
C TRP A 131 -2.55 -16.08 -1.84
N THR A 132 -3.69 -15.69 -2.39
CA THR A 132 -4.78 -14.98 -1.70
C THR A 132 -6.11 -15.68 -1.94
N ASP A 133 -7.24 -15.05 -1.62
CA ASP A 133 -8.60 -15.53 -1.82
C ASP A 133 -9.28 -14.97 -3.08
N THR A 134 -8.59 -14.10 -3.83
CA THR A 134 -9.05 -13.53 -5.11
C THR A 134 -8.39 -14.19 -6.32
N ASP A 135 -9.06 -14.16 -7.47
CA ASP A 135 -8.55 -14.71 -8.74
C ASP A 135 -7.40 -13.91 -9.35
N GLY A 136 -7.00 -12.80 -8.75
CA GLY A 136 -6.03 -11.85 -9.27
C GLY A 136 -6.50 -10.41 -9.08
N VAL A 137 -5.97 -9.51 -9.87
CA VAL A 137 -6.39 -8.10 -9.93
C VAL A 137 -7.52 -7.97 -10.96
N MET A 138 -8.58 -7.27 -10.58
CA MET A 138 -9.77 -7.07 -11.41
C MET A 138 -9.72 -5.71 -12.10
N SER A 139 -10.34 -5.60 -13.28
CA SER A 139 -10.43 -4.35 -14.06
C SER A 139 -11.28 -3.27 -13.39
N ALA A 140 -12.13 -3.65 -12.44
CA ALA A 140 -12.91 -2.78 -11.57
C ALA A 140 -13.32 -3.61 -10.34
N ASP A 141 -13.83 -2.96 -9.29
CA ASP A 141 -14.39 -3.69 -8.16
C ASP A 141 -15.62 -4.52 -8.60
N PRO A 142 -15.59 -5.87 -8.49
CA PRO A 142 -16.70 -6.72 -8.89
C PRO A 142 -18.00 -6.48 -8.11
N GLN A 143 -17.93 -5.85 -6.93
CA GLN A 143 -19.11 -5.48 -6.15
C GLN A 143 -19.93 -4.38 -6.84
N TYR A 144 -19.25 -3.45 -7.53
CA TYR A 144 -19.89 -2.37 -8.29
C TYR A 144 -20.08 -2.72 -9.76
N VAL A 145 -19.16 -3.50 -10.34
CA VAL A 145 -19.17 -3.88 -11.76
C VAL A 145 -19.13 -5.42 -11.88
N PRO A 146 -20.29 -6.10 -11.92
CA PRO A 146 -20.34 -7.56 -11.97
C PRO A 146 -19.62 -8.18 -13.18
N ASP A 147 -19.53 -7.43 -14.29
CA ASP A 147 -18.84 -7.84 -15.51
C ASP A 147 -17.33 -7.52 -15.50
N ALA A 148 -16.77 -7.10 -14.35
CA ALA A 148 -15.34 -6.85 -14.19
C ALA A 148 -14.53 -8.09 -14.54
N GLN A 149 -13.46 -7.88 -15.31
CA GLN A 149 -12.62 -8.96 -15.80
C GLN A 149 -11.32 -9.04 -15.01
N ARG A 150 -10.83 -10.26 -14.78
CA ARG A 150 -9.48 -10.46 -14.25
C ARG A 150 -8.47 -9.96 -15.28
N LEU A 151 -7.52 -9.16 -14.83
CA LEU A 151 -6.42 -8.71 -15.65
C LEU A 151 -5.38 -9.83 -15.74
N ASP A 152 -5.03 -10.22 -16.96
CA ASP A 152 -4.00 -11.25 -17.18
C ASP A 152 -2.61 -10.73 -16.77
N SER A 153 -2.32 -9.47 -17.12
CA SER A 153 -1.06 -8.85 -16.78
C SER A 153 -1.15 -7.34 -16.56
N LEU A 154 -0.28 -6.85 -15.68
CA LEU A 154 -0.10 -5.44 -15.33
C LEU A 154 1.39 -5.08 -15.29
N SER A 155 1.71 -3.82 -15.58
CA SER A 155 3.00 -3.26 -15.18
C SER A 155 3.08 -3.06 -13.66
N TYR A 156 4.27 -2.90 -13.10
CA TYR A 156 4.41 -2.54 -11.68
C TYR A 156 3.70 -1.20 -11.37
N GLU A 157 3.83 -0.22 -12.25
CA GLU A 157 3.19 1.09 -12.11
C GLU A 157 1.66 0.97 -12.13
N GLU A 158 1.09 0.23 -13.09
CA GLU A 158 -0.36 -0.02 -13.16
C GLU A 158 -0.89 -0.70 -11.89
N ALA A 159 -0.17 -1.71 -11.39
CA ALA A 159 -0.56 -2.42 -10.18
C ALA A 159 -0.49 -1.51 -8.94
N MET A 160 0.54 -0.64 -8.86
CA MET A 160 0.69 0.31 -7.75
C MET A 160 -0.41 1.37 -7.75
N GLU A 161 -0.74 1.93 -8.90
CA GLU A 161 -1.81 2.93 -9.05
C GLU A 161 -3.19 2.33 -8.74
N LEU A 162 -3.50 1.15 -9.29
CA LEU A 162 -4.74 0.44 -8.97
C LEU A 162 -4.87 0.19 -7.47
N ALA A 163 -3.80 -0.30 -6.84
CA ALA A 163 -3.76 -0.57 -5.41
C ALA A 163 -3.95 0.68 -4.56
N TYR A 164 -3.28 1.78 -4.91
CA TYR A 164 -3.38 3.06 -4.22
C TYR A 164 -4.83 3.57 -4.20
N PHE A 165 -5.51 3.49 -5.34
CA PHE A 165 -6.89 3.96 -5.48
C PHE A 165 -7.97 2.94 -5.10
N GLY A 166 -7.61 1.84 -4.42
CA GLY A 166 -8.60 0.97 -3.75
C GLY A 166 -8.73 -0.45 -4.30
N ALA A 167 -7.95 -0.87 -5.30
CA ALA A 167 -7.86 -2.28 -5.68
C ALA A 167 -7.04 -3.04 -4.62
N GLY A 168 -7.66 -3.34 -3.48
CA GLY A 168 -7.05 -3.78 -2.22
C GLY A 168 -6.33 -5.14 -2.21
N VAL A 169 -5.88 -5.64 -3.36
CA VAL A 169 -5.18 -6.90 -3.51
C VAL A 169 -3.67 -6.76 -3.24
N ILE A 170 -3.13 -5.54 -3.37
CA ILE A 170 -1.69 -5.28 -3.30
C ILE A 170 -1.44 -4.05 -2.44
N HIS A 171 -0.31 -4.01 -1.73
CA HIS A 171 0.17 -2.79 -1.11
C HIS A 171 1.54 -2.41 -1.67
N PRO A 172 1.68 -1.27 -2.38
CA PRO A 172 2.89 -0.94 -3.14
C PRO A 172 4.20 -1.10 -2.35
N ARG A 173 4.20 -0.65 -1.09
CA ARG A 173 5.39 -0.70 -0.22
C ARG A 173 5.84 -2.10 0.13
N THR A 174 4.93 -3.07 0.22
CA THR A 174 5.29 -4.42 0.65
C THR A 174 5.99 -5.18 -0.46
N LEU A 175 5.75 -4.82 -1.72
CA LEU A 175 6.37 -5.48 -2.87
C LEU A 175 7.63 -4.77 -3.37
N ALA A 176 7.99 -3.62 -2.80
CA ALA A 176 9.15 -2.82 -3.21
C ALA A 176 10.44 -3.65 -3.36
N PRO A 177 10.81 -4.56 -2.44
CA PRO A 177 12.02 -5.37 -2.62
C PRO A 177 12.02 -6.22 -3.89
N ALA A 178 10.86 -6.78 -4.26
CA ALA A 178 10.70 -7.58 -5.47
C ALA A 178 10.71 -6.70 -6.72
N VAL A 179 10.03 -5.55 -6.68
CA VAL A 179 9.99 -4.57 -7.79
C VAL A 179 11.39 -4.02 -8.10
N GLU A 180 12.16 -3.64 -7.08
CA GLU A 180 13.53 -3.11 -7.22
C GLU A 180 14.50 -4.12 -7.85
N HIS A 181 14.24 -5.42 -7.67
CA HIS A 181 15.02 -6.51 -8.26
C HIS A 181 14.37 -7.07 -9.53
N GLU A 182 13.34 -6.39 -10.06
CA GLU A 182 12.58 -6.76 -11.26
C GLU A 182 11.97 -8.17 -11.19
N ILE A 183 11.72 -8.70 -9.99
CA ILE A 183 11.18 -10.05 -9.77
C ILE A 183 9.69 -10.05 -10.11
N PRO A 184 9.24 -10.78 -11.15
CA PRO A 184 7.84 -10.81 -11.55
C PRO A 184 6.98 -11.42 -10.45
N ILE A 185 5.83 -10.79 -10.20
CA ILE A 185 4.91 -11.12 -9.12
C ILE A 185 3.63 -11.69 -9.70
N THR A 186 3.14 -12.81 -9.20
CA THR A 186 1.86 -13.39 -9.63
C THR A 186 0.89 -13.47 -8.47
N ILE A 187 -0.28 -12.84 -8.60
CA ILE A 187 -1.36 -12.96 -7.62
C ILE A 187 -2.26 -14.12 -8.00
N ARG A 188 -2.47 -15.10 -7.11
CA ARG A 188 -3.26 -16.32 -7.38
C ARG A 188 -4.26 -16.61 -6.27
N ASN A 189 -5.31 -17.35 -6.63
CA ASN A 189 -6.34 -17.80 -5.69
C ASN A 189 -6.01 -19.16 -5.10
N THR A 190 -5.87 -19.23 -3.78
CA THR A 190 -5.68 -20.48 -3.03
C THR A 190 -6.85 -21.45 -3.21
N PHE A 191 -8.07 -20.93 -3.37
CA PHE A 191 -9.28 -21.74 -3.56
C PHE A 191 -9.54 -22.14 -5.01
N ALA A 192 -8.78 -21.58 -5.96
CA ALA A 192 -8.88 -21.92 -7.38
C ALA A 192 -7.47 -22.03 -8.02
N PRO A 193 -6.64 -22.99 -7.59
CA PRO A 193 -5.22 -23.03 -7.92
C PRO A 193 -4.94 -23.27 -9.41
N ASP A 194 -5.88 -23.85 -10.15
CA ASP A 194 -5.72 -24.08 -11.59
C ASP A 194 -5.88 -22.78 -12.41
N ARG A 195 -6.42 -21.71 -11.81
CA ARG A 195 -6.54 -20.41 -12.48
C ARG A 195 -5.18 -19.71 -12.53
N PRO A 196 -4.86 -19.03 -13.65
CA PRO A 196 -3.52 -18.47 -13.86
C PRO A 196 -3.17 -17.31 -12.93
N GLY A 197 -4.17 -16.56 -12.45
CA GLY A 197 -3.93 -15.37 -11.62
C GLY A 197 -3.62 -14.12 -12.46
N THR A 198 -3.06 -13.09 -11.85
CA THR A 198 -2.58 -11.88 -12.53
C THR A 198 -1.07 -11.79 -12.42
N ARG A 199 -0.36 -11.61 -13.53
CA ARG A 199 1.10 -11.45 -13.57
C ARG A 199 1.50 -9.97 -13.65
N ILE A 200 2.35 -9.54 -12.74
CA ILE A 200 2.83 -8.17 -12.60
C ILE A 200 4.32 -8.16 -12.86
N HIS A 201 4.77 -7.39 -13.84
CA HIS A 201 6.16 -7.34 -14.27
C HIS A 201 6.49 -6.00 -14.95
N LEU A 202 7.75 -5.75 -15.31
CA LEU A 202 8.21 -4.43 -15.79
C LEU A 202 7.46 -3.93 -17.03
N ASP A 203 7.37 -4.76 -18.08
CA ASP A 203 6.87 -4.34 -19.39
C ASP A 203 5.33 -4.34 -19.54
N GLY A 204 4.59 -4.91 -18.58
CA GLY A 204 3.18 -5.23 -18.76
C GLY A 204 2.90 -6.07 -20.02
N ASP A 205 1.68 -6.07 -20.54
CA ASP A 205 1.35 -6.68 -21.85
C ASP A 205 1.21 -5.66 -23.00
N GLY A 206 1.18 -4.35 -22.68
CA GLY A 206 1.00 -3.24 -23.62
C GLY A 206 -0.28 -3.29 -24.48
N ALA A 207 -1.21 -4.20 -24.20
CA ALA A 207 -2.33 -4.56 -25.07
C ALA A 207 -3.53 -3.60 -24.98
N SER A 208 -3.73 -2.98 -23.81
CA SER A 208 -4.76 -1.97 -23.58
C SER A 208 -4.14 -0.71 -23.00
N VAL A 209 -4.67 0.45 -23.39
CA VAL A 209 -4.28 1.76 -22.84
C VAL A 209 -4.97 2.04 -21.51
N VAL A 210 -6.11 1.41 -21.25
CA VAL A 210 -6.81 1.44 -19.96
C VAL A 210 -6.93 0.01 -19.46
N LYS A 211 -6.34 -0.27 -18.31
CA LYS A 211 -6.37 -1.58 -17.65
C LYS A 211 -7.53 -1.71 -16.71
N GLY A 212 -7.77 -0.69 -15.91
CA GLY A 212 -8.81 -0.77 -14.91
C GLY A 212 -9.20 0.55 -14.31
N PHE A 213 -10.21 0.45 -13.46
CA PHE A 213 -10.81 1.54 -12.73
C PHE A 213 -10.83 1.20 -11.25
N SER A 214 -10.64 2.20 -10.41
CA SER A 214 -10.72 2.07 -8.96
C SER A 214 -11.30 3.34 -8.36
N THR A 215 -11.90 3.20 -7.18
CA THR A 215 -12.59 4.31 -6.51
C THR A 215 -12.13 4.47 -5.08
N ILE A 216 -11.98 5.72 -4.67
CA ILE A 216 -11.89 6.09 -3.25
C ILE A 216 -13.18 6.85 -2.92
N ASP A 217 -14.06 6.19 -2.18
CA ASP A 217 -15.29 6.76 -1.66
C ASP A 217 -15.04 7.52 -0.35
N ASP A 218 -16.08 8.19 0.17
CA ASP A 218 -16.03 8.97 1.41
C ASP A 218 -14.90 10.01 1.40
N VAL A 219 -14.89 10.86 0.37
CA VAL A 219 -13.91 11.94 0.18
C VAL A 219 -14.61 13.30 0.24
N ALA A 220 -13.97 14.27 0.88
CA ALA A 220 -14.35 15.67 0.79
C ALA A 220 -13.35 16.44 -0.08
N LEU A 221 -13.85 17.30 -0.97
CA LEU A 221 -13.04 18.19 -1.78
C LEU A 221 -13.00 19.57 -1.14
N LEU A 222 -11.81 20.06 -0.82
CA LEU A 222 -11.58 21.40 -0.31
C LEU A 222 -10.99 22.29 -1.40
N ASN A 223 -11.39 23.56 -1.39
CA ASN A 223 -10.86 24.56 -2.31
C ASN A 223 -10.49 25.82 -1.52
N LEU A 224 -9.19 26.13 -1.49
CA LEU A 224 -8.65 27.39 -0.99
C LEU A 224 -8.54 28.34 -2.18
N GLU A 225 -9.26 29.46 -2.16
CA GLU A 225 -9.34 30.39 -3.29
C GLU A 225 -9.09 31.84 -2.89
N GLY A 226 -8.29 32.55 -3.69
CA GLY A 226 -8.00 33.95 -3.45
C GLY A 226 -7.07 34.60 -4.47
N SER A 227 -7.45 35.79 -4.94
CA SER A 227 -6.61 36.61 -5.82
C SER A 227 -5.30 37.04 -5.17
N GLY A 228 -5.24 37.07 -3.83
CA GLY A 228 -4.02 37.32 -3.08
C GLY A 228 -3.01 36.17 -3.10
N MET A 229 -3.36 35.00 -3.63
CA MET A 229 -2.46 33.84 -3.73
C MET A 229 -1.59 33.86 -4.99
N ILE A 230 -2.03 34.55 -6.04
CA ILE A 230 -1.39 34.52 -7.37
C ILE A 230 0.05 35.01 -7.28
N GLY A 231 1.01 34.17 -7.71
CA GLY A 231 2.43 34.52 -7.74
C GLY A 231 3.07 34.69 -6.37
N VAL A 232 2.39 34.29 -5.28
CA VAL A 232 2.91 34.35 -3.91
C VAL A 232 3.56 33.00 -3.57
N PRO A 233 4.89 32.93 -3.44
CA PRO A 233 5.57 31.69 -3.11
C PRO A 233 5.20 31.20 -1.70
N GLY A 234 5.02 29.90 -1.54
CA GLY A 234 4.90 29.25 -0.23
C GLY A 234 3.49 29.14 0.33
N ILE A 235 2.45 29.57 -0.39
CA ILE A 235 1.04 29.34 0.03
C ILE A 235 0.75 27.84 0.13
N ALA A 236 1.09 27.06 -0.91
CA ALA A 236 0.90 25.60 -0.89
C ALA A 236 1.67 24.94 0.26
N ARG A 237 2.93 25.31 0.48
CA ARG A 237 3.73 24.82 1.60
C ARG A 237 3.04 25.09 2.94
N ARG A 238 2.66 26.34 3.21
CA ARG A 238 1.99 26.70 4.47
C ARG A 238 0.67 25.96 4.68
N LEU A 239 -0.09 25.72 3.61
CA LEU A 239 -1.32 24.93 3.68
C LEU A 239 -1.01 23.48 4.10
N PHE A 240 -0.10 22.80 3.40
CA PHE A 240 0.19 21.39 3.65
C PHE A 240 0.96 21.17 4.96
N ASP A 241 1.87 22.08 5.35
CA ASP A 241 2.53 22.06 6.67
C ASP A 241 1.48 22.12 7.81
N ALA A 242 0.45 22.96 7.65
CA ALA A 242 -0.60 23.10 8.67
C ALA A 242 -1.49 21.84 8.76
N LEU A 243 -1.84 21.25 7.61
CA LEU A 243 -2.61 20.01 7.54
C LEU A 243 -1.83 18.83 8.14
N GLU A 244 -0.55 18.71 7.83
CA GLU A 244 0.35 17.69 8.38
C GLU A 244 0.49 17.80 9.90
N ALA A 245 0.69 19.01 10.44
CA ALA A 245 0.79 19.24 11.88
C ALA A 245 -0.47 18.78 12.65
N GLU A 246 -1.60 18.74 11.95
CA GLU A 246 -2.88 18.26 12.44
C GLU A 246 -3.20 16.82 12.03
N GLY A 247 -2.28 16.11 11.37
CA GLY A 247 -2.46 14.73 10.93
C GLY A 247 -3.58 14.54 9.91
N VAL A 248 -3.88 15.57 9.10
CA VAL A 248 -4.84 15.47 8.00
C VAL A 248 -4.16 14.85 6.78
N SER A 249 -4.73 13.76 6.28
CA SER A 249 -4.24 13.08 5.08
C SER A 249 -4.84 13.73 3.83
N VAL A 250 -3.98 14.01 2.86
CA VAL A 250 -4.37 14.54 1.55
C VAL A 250 -4.22 13.44 0.51
N ILE A 251 -5.30 13.18 -0.24
CA ILE A 251 -5.41 12.08 -1.21
C ILE A 251 -5.09 12.56 -2.62
N LEU A 252 -5.58 13.75 -2.97
CA LEU A 252 -5.42 14.34 -4.30
C LEU A 252 -5.15 15.84 -4.16
N ILE A 253 -4.30 16.37 -5.03
CA ILE A 253 -4.01 17.80 -5.14
C ILE A 253 -4.23 18.20 -6.61
N SER A 254 -4.98 19.28 -6.82
CA SER A 254 -5.20 19.89 -8.14
C SER A 254 -5.09 21.40 -8.01
N GLN A 255 -4.18 21.98 -8.77
CA GLN A 255 -3.86 23.40 -8.70
C GLN A 255 -3.99 23.98 -10.11
N GLY A 256 -4.89 24.96 -10.27
CA GLY A 256 -5.12 25.58 -11.58
C GLY A 256 -3.95 26.48 -11.99
N SER A 257 -3.60 26.52 -13.27
CA SER A 257 -2.44 27.30 -13.77
C SER A 257 -2.47 28.81 -13.45
N SER A 258 -3.60 29.35 -13.01
CA SER A 258 -3.75 30.74 -12.57
C SER A 258 -3.18 31.01 -11.16
N GLU A 259 -2.78 29.98 -10.41
CA GLU A 259 -2.37 30.08 -8.99
C GLU A 259 -3.44 30.69 -8.06
N HIS A 260 -4.67 30.85 -8.56
CA HIS A 260 -5.78 31.48 -7.84
C HIS A 260 -6.43 30.54 -6.82
N SER A 261 -6.32 29.24 -7.05
CA SER A 261 -6.92 28.23 -6.20
C SER A 261 -6.02 27.00 -6.02
N ILE A 262 -6.13 26.40 -4.84
CA ILE A 262 -5.57 25.08 -4.53
C ILE A 262 -6.74 24.20 -4.12
N CYS A 263 -7.00 23.19 -4.92
CA CYS A 263 -8.00 22.19 -4.65
C CYS A 263 -7.33 20.91 -4.14
N PHE A 264 -7.86 20.33 -3.07
CA PHE A 264 -7.30 19.12 -2.49
C PHE A 264 -8.39 18.24 -1.88
N ALA A 265 -8.18 16.93 -1.93
CA ALA A 265 -9.12 15.95 -1.43
C ALA A 265 -8.61 15.35 -0.11
N VAL A 266 -9.50 15.17 0.86
CA VAL A 266 -9.20 14.54 2.16
C VAL A 266 -10.26 13.48 2.48
N PRO A 267 -9.99 12.52 3.37
CA PRO A 267 -11.03 11.63 3.88
C PRO A 267 -12.20 12.44 4.44
N GLN A 268 -13.44 12.07 4.13
CA GLN A 268 -14.66 12.78 4.55
C GLN A 268 -14.70 13.00 6.07
N ALA A 269 -14.25 12.01 6.84
CA ALA A 269 -14.16 12.09 8.31
C ALA A 269 -13.20 13.19 8.82
N GLN A 270 -12.29 13.68 7.97
CA GLN A 270 -11.33 14.74 8.29
C GLN A 270 -11.72 16.10 7.71
N ALA A 271 -12.84 16.22 6.98
CA ALA A 271 -13.22 17.42 6.24
C ALA A 271 -13.32 18.68 7.13
N ASP A 272 -14.05 18.60 8.24
CA ASP A 272 -14.21 19.72 9.17
C ASP A 272 -12.89 20.14 9.80
N LYS A 273 -12.05 19.15 10.14
CA LYS A 273 -10.72 19.39 10.68
C LYS A 273 -9.84 20.10 9.67
N ALA A 274 -9.76 19.58 8.44
CA ALA A 274 -8.98 20.15 7.35
C ALA A 274 -9.40 21.60 7.06
N ARG A 275 -10.71 21.86 7.03
CA ARG A 275 -11.27 23.21 6.84
C ARG A 275 -10.83 24.16 7.97
N ALA A 276 -11.06 23.78 9.22
CA ALA A 276 -10.70 24.61 10.37
C ALA A 276 -9.19 24.90 10.41
N THR A 277 -8.36 23.91 10.10
CA THR A 277 -6.90 24.05 10.00
C THR A 277 -6.52 25.04 8.89
N ALA A 278 -7.11 24.94 7.70
CA ALA A 278 -6.84 25.87 6.61
C ALA A 278 -7.31 27.30 6.93
N GLU A 279 -8.53 27.47 7.48
CA GLU A 279 -9.06 28.77 7.90
C GLU A 279 -8.17 29.42 8.98
N GLN A 280 -7.69 28.64 9.96
CA GLN A 280 -6.76 29.12 10.97
C GLN A 280 -5.40 29.48 10.36
N ALA A 281 -4.88 28.63 9.48
CA ALA A 281 -3.60 28.84 8.83
C ALA A 281 -3.59 30.12 8.01
N PHE A 282 -4.72 30.54 7.42
CA PHE A 282 -4.86 31.72 6.54
C PHE A 282 -5.78 32.82 7.11
N TYR A 283 -5.96 32.87 8.44
CA TYR A 283 -6.88 33.79 9.09
C TYR A 283 -6.67 35.26 8.69
N ALA A 284 -5.41 35.72 8.62
CA ALA A 284 -5.10 37.12 8.30
C ALA A 284 -5.43 37.47 6.84
N GLU A 285 -5.19 36.55 5.91
CA GLU A 285 -5.50 36.71 4.49
C GLU A 285 -7.01 36.66 4.24
N LEU A 286 -7.74 35.82 4.97
CA LEU A 286 -9.19 35.77 4.96
C LEU A 286 -9.80 37.07 5.48
N ASP A 287 -9.34 37.56 6.65
CA ASP A 287 -9.80 38.82 7.25
C ASP A 287 -9.55 40.04 6.34
N ARG A 288 -8.44 40.03 5.60
CA ARG A 288 -8.08 41.08 4.63
C ARG A 288 -8.72 40.91 3.25
N GLY A 289 -9.48 39.84 3.00
CA GLY A 289 -10.07 39.52 1.70
C GLY A 289 -9.05 39.17 0.61
N GLN A 290 -7.83 38.80 0.99
CA GLN A 290 -6.79 38.32 0.08
C GLN A 290 -7.04 36.85 -0.31
N ILE A 291 -7.53 36.07 0.64
CA ILE A 291 -8.18 34.78 0.41
C ILE A 291 -9.69 35.00 0.62
N GLN A 292 -10.50 34.48 -0.29
CA GLN A 292 -11.93 34.73 -0.32
C GLN A 292 -12.66 33.74 0.60
N GLN A 293 -12.34 32.45 0.47
CA GLN A 293 -12.95 31.39 1.27
C GLN A 293 -12.16 30.09 1.22
N VAL A 294 -12.49 29.19 2.17
CA VAL A 294 -12.15 27.77 2.16
C VAL A 294 -13.45 27.00 1.99
N ASP A 295 -13.74 26.56 0.78
CA ASP A 295 -14.96 25.80 0.49
C ASP A 295 -14.75 24.32 0.74
N VAL A 296 -15.82 23.65 1.18
CA VAL A 296 -15.87 22.19 1.34
C VAL A 296 -17.03 21.65 0.52
N THR A 297 -16.73 20.71 -0.36
CA THR A 297 -17.73 19.89 -1.06
C THR A 297 -17.66 18.47 -0.48
N PRO A 298 -18.59 18.09 0.41
CA PRO A 298 -18.64 16.75 0.98
C PRO A 298 -19.16 15.72 -0.03
N ASP A 299 -19.13 14.45 0.37
CA ASP A 299 -19.79 13.33 -0.32
C ASP A 299 -19.31 13.15 -1.77
N CYS A 300 -18.00 13.30 -1.98
CA CYS A 300 -17.34 13.02 -3.25
C CYS A 300 -16.74 11.61 -3.26
N SER A 301 -16.53 11.10 -4.47
CA SER A 301 -15.67 9.94 -4.74
C SER A 301 -14.60 10.32 -5.74
N ILE A 302 -13.40 9.74 -5.60
CA ILE A 302 -12.36 9.78 -6.62
C ILE A 302 -12.54 8.55 -7.49
N LEU A 303 -12.63 8.75 -8.80
CA LEU A 303 -12.58 7.68 -9.80
C LEU A 303 -11.22 7.76 -10.51
N ALA A 304 -10.39 6.75 -10.29
CA ALA A 304 -9.13 6.60 -10.99
C ALA A 304 -9.31 5.67 -12.20
N VAL A 305 -8.67 6.04 -13.30
CA VAL A 305 -8.51 5.21 -14.48
C VAL A 305 -7.02 4.96 -14.64
N VAL A 306 -6.64 3.69 -14.75
CA VAL A 306 -5.24 3.26 -14.71
C VAL A 306 -4.90 2.53 -15.99
N GLY A 307 -3.74 2.85 -16.55
CA GLY A 307 -3.15 2.13 -17.67
C GLY A 307 -1.87 2.79 -18.16
N ASP A 308 -0.97 1.99 -18.70
CA ASP A 308 0.29 2.46 -19.24
C ASP A 308 0.05 3.39 -20.45
N ARG A 309 0.85 4.45 -20.53
CA ARG A 309 0.85 5.45 -21.62
C ARG A 309 -0.45 6.25 -21.74
N MET A 310 -1.24 6.34 -20.68
CA MET A 310 -2.43 7.19 -20.64
C MET A 310 -2.12 8.65 -21.01
N ALA A 311 -1.10 9.25 -20.39
CA ALA A 311 -0.69 10.63 -20.68
C ALA A 311 -0.18 10.84 -22.13
N GLY A 312 0.30 9.77 -22.78
CA GLY A 312 0.85 9.80 -24.13
C GLY A 312 -0.13 9.45 -25.25
N THR A 313 -1.36 9.03 -24.92
CA THR A 313 -2.31 8.51 -25.92
C THR A 313 -3.47 9.48 -26.16
N PRO A 314 -3.52 10.15 -27.34
CA PRO A 314 -4.61 11.06 -27.66
C PRO A 314 -5.97 10.37 -27.67
N GLY A 315 -6.99 11.04 -27.12
CA GLY A 315 -8.39 10.59 -27.17
C GLY A 315 -8.86 9.74 -25.99
N VAL A 316 -7.95 9.21 -25.16
CA VAL A 316 -8.31 8.44 -23.96
C VAL A 316 -9.09 9.30 -22.97
N ALA A 317 -8.54 10.46 -22.60
CA ALA A 317 -9.22 11.40 -21.71
C ALA A 317 -10.58 11.84 -22.28
N ALA A 318 -10.66 12.14 -23.59
CA ALA A 318 -11.92 12.52 -24.23
C ALA A 318 -12.97 11.41 -24.17
N THR A 319 -12.57 10.16 -24.35
CA THR A 319 -13.45 8.99 -24.25
C THR A 319 -13.95 8.82 -22.82
N PHE A 320 -13.05 8.91 -21.84
CA PHE A 320 -13.37 8.78 -20.42
C PHE A 320 -14.33 9.88 -19.94
N PHE A 321 -14.01 11.15 -20.20
CA PHE A 321 -14.88 12.27 -19.84
C PHE A 321 -16.19 12.30 -20.62
N GLY A 322 -16.19 11.81 -21.87
CA GLY A 322 -17.41 11.59 -22.65
C GLY A 322 -18.35 10.60 -21.95
N ALA A 323 -17.83 9.45 -21.52
CA ALA A 323 -18.61 8.45 -20.79
C ALA A 323 -19.17 8.99 -19.45
N LEU A 324 -18.39 9.80 -18.72
CA LEU A 324 -18.88 10.47 -17.51
C LEU A 324 -20.01 11.47 -17.82
N GLY A 325 -19.89 12.21 -18.92
CA GLY A 325 -20.94 13.11 -19.40
C GLY A 325 -22.23 12.38 -19.77
N ASP A 326 -22.12 11.25 -20.48
CA ASP A 326 -23.25 10.39 -20.83
C ASP A 326 -23.94 9.81 -19.58
N ALA A 327 -23.17 9.52 -18.54
CA ALA A 327 -23.66 9.09 -17.23
C ALA A 327 -24.17 10.25 -16.34
N SER A 328 -24.17 11.49 -16.83
CA SER A 328 -24.55 12.70 -16.08
C SER A 328 -23.73 12.91 -14.79
N VAL A 329 -22.47 12.50 -14.81
CA VAL A 329 -21.52 12.70 -13.70
C VAL A 329 -20.81 14.03 -13.88
N ASN A 330 -20.93 14.91 -12.89
CA ASN A 330 -20.24 16.19 -12.90
C ASN A 330 -18.83 16.07 -12.30
N VAL A 331 -17.81 16.30 -13.12
CA VAL A 331 -16.40 16.25 -12.68
C VAL A 331 -16.05 17.52 -11.91
N ARG A 332 -15.57 17.35 -10.67
CA ARG A 332 -15.23 18.47 -9.77
C ARG A 332 -13.75 18.85 -9.81
N ALA A 333 -12.87 17.87 -9.94
CA ALA A 333 -11.43 18.05 -10.01
C ALA A 333 -10.83 16.97 -10.92
N ILE A 334 -9.68 17.29 -11.51
CA ILE A 334 -8.91 16.38 -12.35
C ILE A 334 -7.46 16.44 -11.87
N ALA A 335 -6.85 15.27 -11.74
CA ALA A 335 -5.41 15.10 -11.60
C ALA A 335 -4.95 14.14 -12.70
N GLN A 336 -3.98 14.57 -13.50
CA GLN A 336 -3.32 13.77 -14.52
C GLN A 336 -1.84 14.18 -14.51
N GLY A 337 -0.94 13.21 -14.47
CA GLY A 337 0.50 13.39 -14.44
C GLY A 337 1.20 12.25 -15.15
#